data_AF-A0A970PHA6-F1
#
_entry.id   AF-A0A970PHA6-F1
#
_cell.length_a   1.000
_cell.length_b   1.000
_cell.length_c   1.000
_cell.angle_alpha   90.00
_cell.angle_beta   90.00
_cell.angle_gamma   90.00
#
_symmetry.space_group_name_H-M   'P 1'
#
loop_
_entity.id
_entity.type
_entity.pdbx_description
1 polymer ?
#
loop_
_entity_poly.entity_id
_entity_poly.type
_entity_poly.pdbx_seq_one_letter_code
_entity_poly.pdbx_strand_id
1 'polypeptide(L)'
;MGKELSEMTIKELWELFPIILKEHNSEYKSWYIEQKENIIEAIGQDNFERISHIGSSAVEGLISKQKKTLGEYIMHTKGEEHGYLDGTFAYSGQIN
;
A
#
# COMPACT_ATOMS: atom_id res chain seq x y z
N MET A 1 -26.07 -9.64 11.26
CA MET A 1 -24.64 -9.70 10.93
C MET A 1 -24.52 -9.93 9.44
N GLY A 2 -23.67 -9.16 8.74
CA GLY A 2 -23.32 -9.46 7.36
C GLY A 2 -22.41 -10.70 7.29
N LYS A 3 -22.19 -11.24 6.09
CA LYS A 3 -21.19 -12.29 5.87
C LYS A 3 -19.80 -11.78 6.23
N GLU A 4 -18.92 -12.66 6.70
CA GLU A 4 -17.50 -12.35 6.83
C GLU A 4 -16.86 -12.21 5.44
N LEU A 5 -15.83 -11.37 5.29
CA LEU A 5 -15.17 -11.14 3.98
C LEU A 5 -14.65 -12.45 3.36
N SER A 6 -14.18 -13.38 4.18
CA SER A 6 -13.69 -14.70 3.76
C SER A 6 -14.77 -15.62 3.19
N GLU A 7 -16.04 -15.35 3.48
CA GLU A 7 -17.19 -16.16 3.06
C GLU A 7 -17.92 -15.56 1.86
N MET A 8 -17.48 -14.40 1.38
CA MET A 8 -18.07 -13.71 0.24
C MET A 8 -17.56 -14.26 -1.08
N THR A 9 -18.45 -14.35 -2.05
CA THR A 9 -18.08 -14.64 -3.43
C THR A 9 -17.26 -13.50 -4.02
N ILE A 10 -16.49 -13.81 -5.07
CA ILE A 10 -15.74 -12.80 -5.83
C ILE A 10 -16.65 -11.65 -6.23
N LYS A 11 -17.86 -11.92 -6.73
CA LYS A 11 -18.82 -10.89 -7.14
C LYS A 11 -19.22 -9.96 -5.99
N GLU A 12 -19.52 -10.50 -4.82
CA GLU A 12 -19.86 -9.71 -3.62
C GLU A 12 -18.65 -8.84 -3.19
N LEU A 13 -17.43 -9.37 -3.27
CA LEU A 13 -16.22 -8.61 -3.00
C LEU A 13 -16.02 -7.46 -4.01
N TRP A 14 -16.33 -7.67 -5.29
CA TRP A 14 -16.26 -6.60 -6.31
C TRP A 14 -17.27 -5.47 -6.06
N GLU A 15 -18.46 -5.78 -5.54
CA GLU A 15 -19.46 -4.77 -5.17
C GLU A 15 -19.02 -3.96 -3.94
N LEU A 16 -18.30 -4.58 -3.00
CA LEU A 16 -17.76 -3.91 -1.82
C LEU A 16 -16.51 -3.06 -2.09
N PHE A 17 -15.69 -3.45 -3.08
CA PHE A 17 -14.45 -2.77 -3.43
C PHE A 17 -14.44 -2.32 -4.89
N PRO A 18 -15.30 -1.37 -5.29
CA PRO A 18 -15.41 -0.94 -6.67
C PRO A 18 -14.09 -0.34 -7.17
N ILE A 19 -13.67 -0.74 -8.37
CA ILE A 19 -12.51 -0.15 -9.04
C ILE A 19 -12.95 1.16 -9.70
N ILE A 20 -12.82 2.26 -8.95
CA ILE A 20 -13.10 3.60 -9.43
C ILE A 20 -11.78 4.26 -9.81
N LEU A 21 -11.65 4.64 -11.08
CA LEU A 21 -10.55 5.46 -11.57
C LEU A 21 -10.90 6.94 -11.41
N LYS A 22 -9.94 7.74 -10.96
CA LYS A 22 -10.07 9.19 -10.79
C LYS A 22 -8.84 9.89 -11.34
N GLU A 23 -9.01 11.18 -11.64
CA GLU A 23 -7.90 12.05 -11.95
C GLU A 23 -6.91 12.09 -10.79
N HIS A 24 -5.67 12.44 -11.12
CA HIS A 24 -4.59 12.56 -10.15
C HIS A 24 -4.99 13.50 -9.02
N ASN A 25 -4.89 13.03 -7.78
CA ASN A 25 -5.08 13.86 -6.60
C ASN A 25 -3.72 14.36 -6.10
N SER A 26 -3.54 15.67 -6.03
CA SER A 26 -2.32 16.30 -5.52
C SER A 26 -1.99 15.90 -4.07
N GLU A 27 -2.97 15.43 -3.29
CA GLU A 27 -2.76 14.95 -1.92
C GLU A 27 -2.06 13.58 -1.84
N TYR A 28 -1.96 12.82 -2.94
CA TYR A 28 -1.32 11.50 -2.95
C TYR A 28 0.11 11.53 -2.41
N LYS A 29 0.86 12.59 -2.72
CA LYS A 29 2.21 12.78 -2.20
C LYS A 29 2.22 12.97 -0.67
N SER A 30 1.28 13.74 -0.14
CA SER A 30 1.17 14.00 1.30
C SER A 30 0.78 12.72 2.05
N TRP A 31 -0.19 11.97 1.53
CA TRP A 31 -0.58 10.68 2.10
C TRP A 31 0.56 9.66 2.06
N TYR A 32 1.36 9.68 0.99
CA TYR A 32 2.57 8.86 0.90
C TYR A 32 3.55 9.16 2.03
N ILE A 33 3.80 10.43 2.33
CA ILE A 33 4.72 10.84 3.39
C ILE A 33 4.20 10.40 4.76
N GLU A 34 2.94 10.69 5.07
CA GLU A 34 2.30 10.30 6.34
C GLU A 34 2.35 8.79 6.56
N GLN A 35 2.04 7.99 5.54
CA GLN A 35 2.08 6.53 5.64
C GLN A 35 3.50 6.00 5.77
N LYS A 36 4.47 6.59 5.06
CA LYS A 36 5.88 6.24 5.21
C LYS A 36 6.36 6.49 6.64
N GLU A 37 5.98 7.60 7.25
CA GLU A 37 6.31 7.92 8.64
C GLU A 37 5.71 6.88 9.60
N ASN A 38 4.42 6.55 9.45
CA ASN A 38 3.77 5.50 10.26
C ASN A 38 4.48 4.14 10.16
N ILE A 39 4.94 3.75 8.97
CA ILE A 39 5.69 2.50 8.75
C ILE A 39 7.05 2.56 9.45
N ILE A 40 7.75 3.69 9.34
CA ILE A 40 9.05 3.90 9.99
C ILE A 40 8.90 3.87 11.51
N GLU A 41 7.84 4.47 12.07
CA GLU A 41 7.55 4.43 13.50
C GLU A 41 7.23 3.02 13.99
N ALA A 42 6.47 2.23 13.21
CA ALA A 42 6.07 0.88 13.60
C ALA A 42 7.22 -0.14 13.51
N ILE A 43 8.09 -0.01 12.50
CA ILE A 43 9.12 -1.03 12.19
C ILE A 43 10.52 -0.56 12.59
N GLY A 44 10.77 0.74 12.73
CA GLY A 44 12.07 1.33 13.03
C GLY A 44 12.88 1.65 11.78
N GLN A 45 13.46 2.86 11.72
CA GLN A 45 14.16 3.38 10.53
C GLN A 45 15.36 2.53 10.10
N ASP A 46 16.07 1.92 11.05
CA ASP A 46 17.29 1.17 10.77
C ASP A 46 17.07 -0.11 9.95
N ASN A 47 15.83 -0.60 9.92
CA ASN A 47 15.41 -1.77 9.16
C ASN A 47 15.18 -1.48 7.67
N PHE A 48 15.17 -0.21 7.28
CA PHE A 48 14.97 0.21 5.90
C PHE A 48 16.26 0.72 5.27
N GLU A 49 16.51 0.30 4.04
CA GLU A 49 17.43 0.97 3.13
C GLU A 49 16.72 2.12 2.40
N ARG A 50 15.49 1.87 1.91
CA ARG A 50 14.68 2.88 1.23
C ARG A 50 13.20 2.49 1.21
N ILE A 51 12.32 3.49 1.26
CA ILE A 51 10.89 3.35 0.96
C ILE A 51 10.58 4.24 -0.25
N SER A 52 9.95 3.69 -1.28
CA SER A 52 9.66 4.38 -2.56
C SER A 52 8.16 4.46 -2.84
N HIS A 53 7.69 5.61 -3.30
CA HIS A 53 6.36 5.76 -3.88
C HIS A 53 6.36 5.21 -5.30
N ILE A 54 5.52 4.22 -5.60
CA ILE A 54 5.36 3.66 -6.95
C ILE A 54 3.91 3.79 -7.44
N GLY A 55 3.61 3.27 -8.62
CA GLY A 55 2.25 3.24 -9.18
C GLY A 55 1.79 4.55 -9.83
N SER A 56 0.55 4.56 -10.36
CA SER A 56 0.00 5.72 -11.06
C SER A 56 -0.25 6.91 -10.13
N SER A 57 -0.38 6.69 -8.82
CA SER A 57 -0.51 7.78 -7.84
C SER A 57 0.81 8.54 -7.61
N ALA A 58 1.96 7.96 -7.98
CA ALA A 58 3.27 8.60 -7.88
C ALA A 58 3.59 9.54 -9.04
N VAL A 59 2.79 9.50 -10.12
CA VAL A 59 3.00 10.33 -11.31
C VAL A 59 1.87 11.35 -11.42
N GLU A 60 2.25 12.63 -11.36
CA GLU A 60 1.33 13.74 -11.53
C GLU A 60 0.64 13.71 -12.90
N GLY A 61 -0.66 13.94 -12.93
CA GLY A 61 -1.46 13.98 -14.15
C GLY A 61 -1.88 12.61 -14.72
N LEU A 62 -1.47 11.49 -14.12
CA LEU A 62 -2.00 10.18 -14.51
C LEU A 62 -3.33 9.88 -13.80
N ILE A 63 -4.29 9.34 -14.57
CA ILE A 63 -5.50 8.75 -14.01
C ILE A 63 -5.08 7.55 -13.16
N SER A 64 -5.55 7.52 -11.93
CA SER A 64 -5.18 6.50 -10.94
C SER A 64 -6.43 5.92 -10.29
N LYS A 65 -6.32 4.70 -9.74
CA LYS A 65 -7.39 4.15 -8.91
C LYS A 65 -7.53 5.03 -7.66
N GLN A 66 -8.76 5.40 -7.30
CA GLN A 66 -9.03 6.08 -6.04
C GLN A 66 -8.65 5.14 -4.89
N LYS A 67 -7.50 5.35 -4.26
CA LYS A 67 -7.07 4.59 -3.08
C LYS A 67 -6.69 5.55 -1.95
N LYS A 68 -7.20 5.26 -0.75
CA LYS A 68 -6.73 5.84 0.54
C LYS A 68 -5.74 4.88 1.24
N THR A 69 -5.54 3.68 0.71
CA THR A 69 -4.83 2.58 1.38
C THR A 69 -3.62 2.06 0.60
N LEU A 70 -2.70 1.52 1.40
CA LEU A 70 -1.27 1.21 1.22
C LEU A 70 -0.92 0.19 0.12
N GLY A 71 -1.30 0.44 -1.14
CA GLY A 71 -1.08 -0.51 -2.24
C GLY A 71 0.04 -0.19 -3.22
N GLU A 72 0.85 0.85 -2.98
CA GLU A 72 1.84 1.32 -3.98
C GLU A 72 3.19 1.74 -3.34
N TYR A 73 3.73 0.87 -2.49
CA TYR A 73 5.03 1.07 -1.85
C TYR A 73 5.95 -0.11 -2.14
N ILE A 74 7.20 0.18 -2.48
CA ILE A 74 8.28 -0.80 -2.43
C ILE A 74 9.17 -0.45 -1.24
N MET A 75 9.40 -1.43 -0.37
CA MET A 75 10.32 -1.32 0.74
C MET A 75 11.59 -2.11 0.41
N HIS A 76 12.72 -1.44 0.52
CA HIS A 76 14.04 -2.06 0.48
C HIS A 76 14.53 -2.16 1.92
N THR A 77 14.76 -3.38 2.40
CA THR A 77 15.24 -3.70 3.76
C THR A 77 16.73 -4.03 3.71
N LYS A 78 17.46 -3.74 4.78
CA LYS A 78 18.88 -4.14 4.88
C LYS A 78 18.96 -5.63 5.19
N GLY A 79 19.42 -6.44 4.24
CA GLY A 79 19.93 -7.80 4.53
C GLY A 79 19.34 -8.97 3.74
N GLU A 80 18.18 -8.88 3.09
CA GLU A 80 17.69 -9.76 2.00
C GLU A 80 16.22 -9.44 1.61
N GLU A 81 15.89 -9.81 0.35
CA GLU A 81 14.65 -9.71 -0.47
C GLU A 81 13.69 -8.50 -0.36
N HIS A 82 13.40 -7.90 -1.53
CA HIS A 82 12.45 -6.81 -1.71
C HIS A 82 11.03 -7.20 -1.26
N GLY A 83 10.53 -6.57 -0.20
CA GLY A 83 9.14 -6.71 0.23
C GLY A 83 8.19 -5.85 -0.62
N TYR A 84 7.22 -6.49 -1.30
CA TYR A 84 6.09 -5.82 -1.92
C TYR A 84 4.88 -5.86 -0.98
N LEU A 85 4.35 -4.70 -0.58
CA LEU A 85 3.08 -4.62 0.13
C LEU A 85 1.97 -4.27 -0.86
N ASP A 86 1.34 -5.29 -1.46
CA ASP A 86 0.03 -5.16 -2.09
C ASP A 86 -1.01 -5.87 -1.21
N GLY A 87 -1.64 -5.09 -0.31
CA GLY A 87 -2.85 -5.50 0.42
C GLY A 87 -2.76 -6.70 1.37
N THR A 88 -1.64 -7.41 1.41
CA THR A 88 -1.41 -8.58 2.27
C THR A 88 0.08 -8.57 2.64
N PHE A 89 0.36 -8.68 3.95
CA PHE A 89 1.71 -8.68 4.50
C PHE A 89 2.69 -9.53 3.66
N ALA A 90 3.78 -8.92 3.21
CA ALA A 90 4.99 -9.64 2.82
C ALA A 90 6.13 -9.12 3.69
N TYR A 91 6.20 -9.67 4.90
CA TYR A 91 7.36 -9.58 5.76
C TYR A 91 8.03 -10.96 5.73
N SER A 92 9.11 -11.11 4.95
CA SER A 92 9.96 -12.30 5.00
C SER A 92 11.29 -11.93 5.65
N GLY A 93 11.41 -12.22 6.94
CA GLY A 93 12.67 -12.14 7.69
C GLY A 93 12.39 -12.09 9.17
N GLN A 94 12.91 -13.01 9.98
CA GLN A 94 12.63 -13.04 11.42
C GLN A 94 13.13 -11.76 12.11
N ILE A 95 12.23 -11.05 12.80
CA ILE A 95 12.59 -10.07 13.85
C ILE A 95 13.06 -10.88 15.05
N ASN A 96 14.28 -10.64 15.53
CA ASN A 96 14.70 -11.06 16.88
C ASN A 96 14.05 -10.16 17.93
#